data_AF-X0W8P6-F1
#
_entry.id   AF-X0W8P6-F1
#
_cell.length_a   1.000
_cell.length_b   1.000
_cell.length_c   1.000
_cell.angle_alpha   90.00
_cell.angle_beta   90.00
_cell.angle_gamma   90.00
#
_symmetry.space_group_name_H-M   'P 1'
#
loop_
_entity.id
_entity.type
_entity.pdbx_description
1 polymer ?
#
loop_
_entity_poly.entity_id
_entity_poly.type
_entity_poly.pdbx_seq_one_letter_code
_entity_poly.pdbx_strand_id
1 'polypeptide(L)'
;EIYSGNVEVNIDADKYDEDLSDKKKLQLETADLVIVSRDLSSKDYNADSEFWSGLGVPILNHNIKLARSDDHKYWDWLAGNDISTSAFTHLAIAYADDEIFAGVDTSSGYVEIFTAGKEIDHSNRASAGSGTVVATSNGIVVIARWLGNEMKYYEDSYYAPGADRLFFALPKNTYEFFDDATDQARLMLENAVLSLLPIDRPAGDLDSDGDVDFADFAIFASCWKNSGFTPDSPCNQAEITGDTDIAADDLMLFADTWLMGIDTTVPEP
;
A
#
# COMPACT_ATOMS: atom_id res chain seq x y z
N GLU A 1 3.96 -0.25 -18.12
CA GLU A 1 2.77 0.61 -18.25
C GLU A 1 2.23 1.07 -16.91
N ILE A 2 1.88 0.19 -15.97
CA ILE A 2 1.35 0.60 -14.64
C ILE A 2 2.30 1.53 -13.85
N TYR A 3 3.62 1.40 -14.03
CA TYR A 3 4.60 2.26 -13.36
C TYR A 3 5.11 3.43 -14.22
N SER A 4 4.71 3.54 -15.49
CA SER A 4 5.38 4.37 -16.50
C SER A 4 4.56 5.56 -16.99
N GLY A 5 3.78 6.18 -16.09
CA GLY A 5 3.18 7.51 -16.33
C GLY A 5 4.22 8.63 -16.34
N ASN A 6 3.89 9.85 -15.88
CA ASN A 6 4.79 11.02 -15.74
C ASN A 6 5.99 10.80 -14.77
N VAL A 7 6.35 9.56 -14.50
CA VAL A 7 7.36 9.13 -13.53
C VAL A 7 8.56 8.58 -14.30
N GLU A 8 9.75 9.11 -14.01
CA GLU A 8 11.00 8.55 -14.51
C GLU A 8 11.32 7.24 -13.79
N VAL A 9 10.99 6.11 -14.41
CA VAL A 9 11.33 4.78 -13.86
C VAL A 9 12.72 4.36 -14.31
N ASN A 10 13.68 4.45 -13.40
CA ASN A 10 15.02 3.93 -13.59
C ASN A 10 15.12 2.48 -13.09
N ILE A 11 15.11 1.52 -14.01
CA ILE A 11 15.28 0.09 -13.71
C ILE A 11 16.76 -0.26 -13.76
N ASP A 12 17.40 -0.38 -12.59
CA ASP A 12 18.79 -0.79 -12.48
C ASP A 12 18.89 -2.17 -11.81
N ALA A 13 19.12 -3.21 -12.63
CA ALA A 13 19.35 -4.56 -12.12
C ALA A 13 20.57 -4.61 -11.18
N ASP A 14 20.43 -5.29 -10.03
CA ASP A 14 21.48 -5.50 -9.03
C ASP A 14 22.12 -4.21 -8.45
N LYS A 15 21.53 -3.02 -8.63
CA LYS A 15 22.08 -1.75 -8.10
C LYS A 15 22.21 -1.71 -6.59
N TYR A 16 21.25 -2.30 -5.89
CA TYR A 16 21.22 -2.37 -4.44
C TYR A 16 21.64 -3.77 -3.96
N ASP A 17 22.77 -4.29 -4.44
CA ASP A 17 23.41 -5.47 -3.86
C ASP A 17 23.93 -5.21 -2.44
N GLU A 18 23.86 -6.24 -1.60
CA GLU A 18 24.37 -6.24 -0.23
C GLU A 18 25.86 -6.59 -0.17
N ASP A 19 26.64 -6.00 0.75
CA ASP A 19 26.24 -4.95 1.71
C ASP A 19 26.03 -3.58 1.02
N LEU A 20 25.04 -2.83 1.48
CA LEU A 20 24.76 -1.48 1.00
C LEU A 20 25.86 -0.51 1.47
N SER A 21 26.56 0.09 0.50
CA SER A 21 27.45 1.22 0.80
C SER A 21 26.68 2.43 1.35
N ASP A 22 27.33 3.28 2.16
CA ASP A 22 26.75 4.53 2.69
C ASP A 22 26.09 5.40 1.62
N LYS A 23 26.69 5.47 0.41
CA LYS A 23 26.13 6.22 -0.71
C LYS A 23 24.76 5.69 -1.16
N LYS A 24 24.58 4.37 -1.16
CA LYS A 24 23.30 3.73 -1.51
C LYS A 24 22.27 3.90 -0.40
N LYS A 25 22.69 3.81 0.87
CA LYS A 25 21.82 4.09 2.01
C LYS A 25 21.28 5.51 1.96
N LEU A 26 22.15 6.50 1.75
CA LEU A 26 21.76 7.89 1.56
C LEU A 26 20.81 8.08 0.37
N GLN A 27 21.05 7.39 -0.75
CA GLN A 27 20.14 7.45 -1.89
C GLN A 27 18.74 6.95 -1.54
N LEU A 28 18.64 5.83 -0.83
CA LEU A 28 17.38 5.24 -0.38
C LEU A 28 16.66 6.13 0.64
N GLU A 29 17.40 6.81 1.53
CA GLU A 29 16.85 7.79 2.48
C GLU A 29 16.28 9.05 1.82
N THR A 30 16.61 9.30 0.55
CA THR A 30 16.10 10.45 -0.22
C THR A 30 15.00 10.06 -1.22
N ALA A 31 14.61 8.79 -1.27
CA ALA A 31 13.53 8.34 -2.14
C ALA A 31 12.17 8.71 -1.55
N ASP A 32 11.16 8.91 -2.40
CA ASP A 32 9.78 9.10 -1.96
C ASP A 32 9.09 7.78 -1.59
N LEU A 33 9.46 6.71 -2.30
CA LEU A 33 8.96 5.34 -2.09
C LEU A 33 10.01 4.33 -2.55
N VAL A 34 10.16 3.25 -1.80
CA VAL A 34 10.92 2.06 -2.23
C VAL A 34 9.94 0.92 -2.53
N ILE A 35 10.02 0.36 -3.73
CA ILE A 35 9.27 -0.84 -4.12
C ILE A 35 10.23 -2.03 -4.21
N VAL A 36 9.96 -3.06 -3.43
CA VAL A 36 10.74 -4.29 -3.37
C VAL A 36 9.96 -5.41 -4.07
N SER A 37 10.43 -5.80 -5.26
CA SER A 37 9.89 -6.91 -6.02
C SER A 37 10.88 -8.09 -6.04
N ARG A 38 10.39 -9.27 -6.48
CA ARG A 38 11.20 -10.48 -6.59
C ARG A 38 11.06 -11.07 -7.98
N ASP A 39 12.20 -11.38 -8.59
CA ASP A 39 12.25 -12.15 -9.83
C ASP A 39 13.32 -13.26 -9.82
N LEU A 40 13.88 -13.58 -8.64
CA LEU A 40 14.90 -14.62 -8.48
C LEU A 40 14.65 -15.53 -7.27
N SER A 41 15.05 -16.79 -7.41
CA SER A 41 14.85 -17.82 -6.38
C SER A 41 15.77 -17.71 -5.18
N SER A 42 16.88 -16.99 -5.29
CA SER A 42 17.94 -16.96 -4.28
C SER A 42 18.76 -15.68 -4.36
N LYS A 43 18.75 -14.91 -3.27
CA LYS A 43 19.80 -14.02 -2.77
C LYS A 43 19.30 -13.60 -1.38
N ASP A 44 20.07 -13.91 -0.35
CA ASP A 44 19.76 -13.50 1.01
C ASP A 44 20.00 -11.97 1.07
N TYR A 45 18.92 -11.19 1.15
CA TYR A 45 18.96 -9.74 1.40
C TYR A 45 18.66 -9.48 2.86
N ASN A 46 19.59 -9.86 3.73
CA ASN A 46 19.42 -9.78 5.17
C ASN A 46 20.65 -9.24 5.91
N ALA A 47 21.75 -8.97 5.21
CA ALA A 47 22.94 -8.41 5.85
C ALA A 47 22.69 -6.98 6.35
N ASP A 48 21.81 -6.23 5.69
CA ASP A 48 21.36 -4.88 6.08
C ASP A 48 19.91 -4.88 6.62
N SER A 49 19.45 -5.97 7.24
CA SER A 49 18.07 -6.10 7.73
C SER A 49 17.64 -4.96 8.66
N GLU A 50 18.52 -4.50 9.57
CA GLU A 50 18.25 -3.38 10.46
C GLU A 50 17.99 -2.07 9.70
N PHE A 51 18.80 -1.80 8.68
CA PHE A 51 18.64 -0.62 7.82
C PHE A 51 17.33 -0.68 7.04
N TRP A 52 17.05 -1.80 6.36
CA TRP A 52 15.82 -1.95 5.57
C TRP A 52 14.56 -1.86 6.43
N SER A 53 14.61 -2.42 7.63
CA SER A 53 13.46 -2.45 8.54
C SER A 53 13.17 -1.06 9.10
N GLY A 54 14.21 -0.31 9.49
CA GLY A 54 14.12 1.01 10.10
C GLY A 54 14.24 2.20 9.14
N LEU A 55 14.29 1.98 7.82
CA LEU A 55 14.45 3.06 6.83
C LEU A 55 13.35 4.12 6.98
N GLY A 56 13.70 5.41 7.03
CA GLY A 56 12.74 6.51 7.20
C GLY A 56 11.88 6.84 5.96
N VAL A 57 11.84 5.95 4.97
CA VAL A 57 11.11 6.10 3.71
C VAL A 57 10.06 4.98 3.60
N PRO A 58 8.86 5.26 3.06
CA PRO A 58 7.84 4.24 2.82
C PRO A 58 8.34 3.07 1.97
N ILE A 59 7.91 1.84 2.29
CA ILE A 59 8.29 0.64 1.54
C ILE A 59 7.06 -0.21 1.18
N LEU A 60 6.88 -0.45 -0.12
CA LEU A 60 6.01 -1.51 -0.66
C LEU A 60 6.85 -2.76 -0.88
N ASN A 61 6.54 -3.85 -0.18
CA ASN A 61 7.28 -5.10 -0.27
C ASN A 61 6.40 -6.25 -0.76
N HIS A 62 6.79 -6.84 -1.89
CA HIS A 62 6.10 -7.99 -2.48
C HIS A 62 6.69 -9.34 -2.08
N ASN A 63 7.77 -9.33 -1.29
CA ASN A 63 8.61 -10.48 -1.06
C ASN A 63 8.60 -10.91 0.41
N ILE A 64 7.75 -11.90 0.73
CA ILE A 64 7.72 -12.48 2.08
C ILE A 64 9.06 -13.06 2.50
N LYS A 65 9.93 -13.46 1.56
CA LYS A 65 11.23 -14.03 1.91
C LYS A 65 12.14 -13.04 2.61
N LEU A 66 11.89 -11.73 2.43
CA LEU A 66 12.56 -10.66 3.14
C LEU A 66 11.78 -10.23 4.37
N ALA A 67 10.46 -10.07 4.24
CA ALA A 67 9.61 -9.56 5.33
C ALA A 67 9.44 -10.54 6.51
N ARG A 68 9.68 -11.84 6.33
CA ARG A 68 9.56 -12.85 7.41
C ARG A 68 10.60 -12.64 8.51
N SER A 69 10.47 -13.41 9.58
CA SER A 69 11.46 -13.50 10.66
C SER A 69 12.52 -14.57 10.39
N ASP A 70 12.10 -15.84 10.27
CA ASP A 70 12.97 -17.03 10.32
C ASP A 70 14.02 -16.97 11.45
N ASP A 71 13.57 -16.93 12.70
CA ASP A 71 14.41 -16.71 13.89
C ASP A 71 15.20 -15.39 13.84
N HIS A 72 14.54 -14.30 13.43
CA HIS A 72 15.14 -12.96 13.30
C HIS A 72 16.32 -12.88 12.33
N LYS A 73 16.39 -13.80 11.35
CA LYS A 73 17.43 -13.80 10.32
C LYS A 73 17.14 -12.84 9.17
N TYR A 74 15.92 -12.37 9.00
CA TYR A 74 15.49 -11.48 7.89
C TYR A 74 14.99 -10.13 8.42
N TRP A 75 14.20 -9.40 7.64
CA TRP A 75 13.76 -8.05 8.00
C TRP A 75 12.74 -8.04 9.15
N ASP A 76 12.20 -9.19 9.53
CA ASP A 76 11.48 -9.34 10.79
C ASP A 76 10.21 -8.47 10.91
N TRP A 77 9.58 -8.16 9.76
CA TRP A 77 8.30 -7.44 9.71
C TRP A 77 7.14 -8.34 10.15
N LEU A 78 7.19 -9.61 9.74
CA LEU A 78 6.19 -10.61 10.06
C LEU A 78 6.84 -11.76 10.81
N ALA A 79 6.27 -12.11 11.96
CA ALA A 79 6.71 -13.27 12.74
C ALA A 79 6.59 -14.56 11.91
N GLY A 80 7.47 -15.52 12.16
CA GLY A 80 7.42 -16.84 11.49
C GLY A 80 8.13 -16.88 10.14
N ASN A 81 7.60 -17.71 9.24
CA ASN A 81 8.23 -18.13 8.00
C ASN A 81 7.31 -17.89 6.79
N ASP A 82 7.84 -18.10 5.60
CA ASP A 82 7.05 -18.07 4.37
C ASP A 82 6.43 -19.44 4.05
N ILE A 83 5.29 -19.40 3.37
CA ILE A 83 4.62 -20.53 2.72
C ILE A 83 4.05 -20.05 1.39
N SER A 84 3.73 -20.99 0.50
CA SER A 84 2.99 -20.70 -0.73
C SER A 84 1.52 -21.11 -0.57
N THR A 85 0.61 -20.32 -1.13
CA THR A 85 -0.80 -20.74 -1.22
C THR A 85 -0.93 -21.95 -2.15
N SER A 86 -2.02 -22.70 -2.01
CA SER A 86 -2.55 -23.43 -3.17
C SER A 86 -3.07 -22.45 -4.22
N ALA A 87 -3.10 -22.86 -5.49
CA ALA A 87 -3.60 -22.00 -6.57
C ALA A 87 -5.01 -21.44 -6.27
N PHE A 88 -5.17 -20.12 -6.34
CA PHE A 88 -6.40 -19.43 -5.99
C PHE A 88 -6.61 -18.20 -6.87
N THR A 89 -7.84 -17.67 -6.87
CA THR A 89 -8.20 -16.45 -7.63
C THR A 89 -8.71 -15.31 -6.76
N HIS A 90 -9.08 -15.56 -5.50
CA HIS A 90 -9.72 -14.58 -4.63
C HIS A 90 -8.98 -14.37 -3.29
N LEU A 91 -8.90 -13.13 -2.85
CA LEU A 91 -8.51 -12.78 -1.48
C LEU A 91 -9.72 -12.49 -0.63
N ALA A 92 -9.66 -12.87 0.64
CA ALA A 92 -10.63 -12.44 1.65
C ALA A 92 -10.22 -11.08 2.21
N ILE A 93 -11.19 -10.18 2.30
CA ILE A 93 -11.01 -8.83 2.83
C ILE A 93 -11.04 -8.91 4.36
N ALA A 94 -10.01 -8.39 5.01
CA ALA A 94 -9.92 -8.36 6.47
C ALA A 94 -10.19 -6.95 7.03
N TYR A 95 -9.83 -5.91 6.28
CA TYR A 95 -10.08 -4.52 6.63
C TYR A 95 -10.51 -3.75 5.38
N ALA A 96 -11.82 -3.58 5.20
CA ALA A 96 -12.39 -3.02 3.96
C ALA A 96 -12.13 -1.52 3.78
N ASP A 97 -11.86 -0.80 4.87
CA ASP A 97 -11.65 0.66 4.87
C ASP A 97 -10.19 1.04 4.55
N ASP A 98 -9.31 0.08 4.26
CA ASP A 98 -7.94 0.39 3.80
C ASP A 98 -7.98 1.00 2.39
N GLU A 99 -7.15 2.02 2.17
CA GLU A 99 -7.04 2.73 0.89
C GLU A 99 -6.76 1.80 -0.31
N ILE A 100 -6.14 0.63 -0.10
CA ILE A 100 -5.94 -0.32 -1.21
C ILE A 100 -7.26 -0.74 -1.88
N PHE A 101 -8.39 -0.63 -1.18
CA PHE A 101 -9.70 -1.01 -1.69
C PHE A 101 -10.51 0.17 -2.25
N ALA A 102 -9.95 1.38 -2.33
CA ALA A 102 -10.62 2.51 -2.97
C ALA A 102 -11.05 2.16 -4.41
N GLY A 103 -12.33 2.33 -4.73
CA GLY A 103 -12.90 1.96 -6.04
C GLY A 103 -13.02 0.45 -6.32
N VAL A 104 -12.65 -0.43 -5.38
CA VAL A 104 -12.78 -1.90 -5.52
C VAL A 104 -14.11 -2.36 -4.92
N ASP A 105 -14.80 -3.30 -5.57
CA ASP A 105 -16.03 -3.90 -5.01
C ASP A 105 -15.69 -4.86 -3.87
N THR A 106 -15.89 -4.40 -2.63
CA THR A 106 -15.64 -5.16 -1.41
C THR A 106 -16.89 -5.85 -0.85
N SER A 107 -18.05 -5.68 -1.48
CA SER A 107 -19.36 -6.05 -0.92
C SER A 107 -19.53 -7.55 -0.63
N SER A 108 -18.79 -8.40 -1.34
CA SER A 108 -18.83 -9.85 -1.16
C SER A 108 -17.94 -10.36 0.00
N GLY A 109 -17.09 -9.49 0.57
CA GLY A 109 -16.03 -9.87 1.50
C GLY A 109 -14.81 -10.52 0.83
N TYR A 110 -14.81 -10.60 -0.50
CA TYR A 110 -13.70 -11.13 -1.31
C TYR A 110 -13.46 -10.25 -2.53
N VAL A 111 -12.21 -10.24 -3.01
CA VAL A 111 -11.81 -9.62 -4.28
C VAL A 111 -11.21 -10.67 -5.19
N GLU A 112 -11.68 -10.76 -6.43
CA GLU A 112 -11.07 -11.60 -7.46
C GLU A 112 -9.80 -10.92 -7.96
N ILE A 113 -8.64 -11.48 -7.63
CA ILE A 113 -7.34 -10.89 -7.97
C ILE A 113 -6.68 -11.53 -9.21
N PHE A 114 -7.06 -12.75 -9.59
CA PHE A 114 -6.52 -13.43 -10.77
C PHE A 114 -7.62 -14.05 -11.62
N THR A 115 -7.48 -13.95 -12.95
CA THR A 115 -8.38 -14.59 -13.92
C THR A 115 -8.18 -16.10 -14.02
N ALA A 116 -7.06 -16.61 -13.52
CA ALA A 116 -6.73 -18.03 -13.40
C ALA A 116 -6.04 -18.30 -12.06
N GLY A 117 -6.15 -19.52 -11.54
CA GLY A 117 -5.58 -19.86 -10.23
C GLY A 117 -4.06 -19.67 -10.19
N LYS A 118 -3.57 -18.87 -9.22
CA LYS A 118 -2.14 -18.60 -8.99
C LYS A 118 -1.71 -18.92 -7.59
N GLU A 119 -0.44 -19.27 -7.44
CA GLU A 119 0.22 -19.41 -6.15
C GLU A 119 0.96 -18.11 -5.83
N ILE A 120 0.86 -17.65 -4.59
CA ILE A 120 1.66 -16.54 -4.08
C ILE A 120 2.45 -16.99 -2.85
N ASP A 121 3.63 -16.42 -2.66
CA ASP A 121 4.42 -16.63 -1.44
C ASP A 121 3.96 -15.61 -0.38
N HIS A 122 3.59 -16.07 0.80
CA HIS A 122 3.05 -15.23 1.87
C HIS A 122 3.43 -15.74 3.26
N SER A 123 3.05 -15.01 4.31
CA SER A 123 3.36 -15.36 5.70
C SER A 123 2.69 -16.68 6.09
N ASN A 124 3.28 -17.42 7.02
CA ASN A 124 2.63 -18.57 7.65
C ASN A 124 1.80 -18.20 8.90
N ARG A 125 1.55 -16.91 9.12
CA ARG A 125 0.82 -16.39 10.28
C ARG A 125 -0.47 -15.68 9.89
N ALA A 126 -1.45 -15.77 10.78
CA ALA A 126 -2.72 -15.06 10.68
C ALA A 126 -2.67 -13.60 11.20
N SER A 127 -1.56 -13.20 11.84
CA SER A 127 -1.41 -11.88 12.46
C SER A 127 -0.26 -11.10 11.82
N ALA A 128 -0.46 -9.80 11.69
CA ALA A 128 0.55 -8.81 11.32
C ALA A 128 1.28 -8.19 12.54
N GLY A 129 1.10 -8.77 13.74
CA GLY A 129 1.69 -8.22 14.96
C GLY A 129 1.05 -6.89 15.34
N SER A 130 1.87 -5.84 15.40
CA SER A 130 1.44 -4.47 15.68
C SER A 130 0.78 -3.79 14.48
N GLY A 131 0.91 -4.38 13.28
CA GLY A 131 0.31 -3.85 12.05
C GLY A 131 -1.14 -4.30 11.84
N THR A 132 -1.75 -3.74 10.81
CA THR A 132 -3.12 -4.06 10.38
C THR A 132 -3.09 -5.18 9.33
N VAL A 133 -3.91 -6.21 9.50
CA VAL A 133 -4.16 -7.22 8.47
C VAL A 133 -5.22 -6.69 7.51
N VAL A 134 -4.85 -6.51 6.25
CA VAL A 134 -5.72 -5.89 5.24
C VAL A 134 -6.45 -6.94 4.42
N ALA A 135 -5.74 -8.00 4.00
CA ALA A 135 -6.31 -9.11 3.27
C ALA A 135 -5.68 -10.45 3.69
N THR A 136 -6.45 -11.52 3.54
CA THR A 136 -6.03 -12.89 3.89
C THR A 136 -6.34 -13.90 2.78
N SER A 137 -5.59 -15.00 2.79
CA SER A 137 -5.94 -16.23 2.08
C SER A 137 -6.06 -17.35 3.11
N ASN A 138 -7.25 -17.97 3.19
CA ASN A 138 -7.57 -18.97 4.22
C ASN A 138 -7.25 -18.50 5.67
N GLY A 139 -7.50 -17.23 5.96
CA GLY A 139 -7.24 -16.62 7.28
C GLY A 139 -5.77 -16.33 7.58
N ILE A 140 -4.87 -16.49 6.60
CA ILE A 140 -3.45 -16.19 6.71
C ILE A 140 -3.13 -14.90 5.98
N VAL A 141 -2.24 -14.08 6.55
CA VAL A 141 -1.90 -12.75 6.04
C VAL A 141 -1.30 -12.84 4.63
N VAL A 142 -1.87 -12.08 3.71
CA VAL A 142 -1.30 -11.83 2.37
C VAL A 142 -1.05 -10.33 2.12
N ILE A 143 -1.81 -9.46 2.78
CA ILE A 143 -1.58 -8.01 2.75
C ILE A 143 -1.64 -7.46 4.18
N ALA A 144 -0.63 -6.69 4.57
CA ALA A 144 -0.53 -6.08 5.88
C ALA A 144 0.16 -4.71 5.83
N ARG A 145 -0.26 -3.81 6.72
CA ARG A 145 0.22 -2.42 6.78
C ARG A 145 0.76 -2.06 8.17
N TRP A 146 1.80 -1.23 8.21
CA TRP A 146 2.31 -0.55 9.40
C TRP A 146 2.48 0.93 9.09
N LEU A 147 2.26 1.81 10.08
CA LEU A 147 2.25 3.27 9.93
C LEU A 147 3.60 3.93 10.29
N GLY A 148 4.61 3.15 10.69
CA GLY A 148 5.92 3.68 11.06
C GLY A 148 5.99 4.32 12.45
N ASN A 149 4.89 4.31 13.21
CA ASN A 149 4.84 4.82 14.58
C ASN A 149 4.87 3.70 15.63
N GLU A 150 4.85 2.44 15.18
CA GLU A 150 4.89 1.28 16.04
C GLU A 150 6.27 1.12 16.69
N MET A 151 6.29 0.77 17.98
CA MET A 151 7.57 0.53 18.69
C MET A 151 8.32 -0.69 18.15
N LYS A 152 7.59 -1.64 17.56
CA LYS A 152 8.09 -2.90 16.96
C LYS A 152 7.08 -3.44 15.97
N TYR A 153 7.53 -4.24 15.00
CA TYR A 153 6.62 -4.96 14.09
C TYR A 153 5.71 -5.96 14.79
N TYR A 154 6.22 -6.64 15.81
CA TYR A 154 5.50 -7.52 16.72
C TYR A 154 6.29 -7.63 18.03
N GLU A 155 5.68 -8.16 19.12
CA GLU A 155 6.24 -8.14 20.49
C GLU A 155 7.73 -8.56 20.56
N ASP A 156 8.07 -9.67 19.92
CA ASP A 156 9.41 -10.24 19.92
C ASP A 156 10.31 -9.78 18.76
N SER A 157 9.80 -8.92 17.86
CA SER A 157 10.59 -8.42 16.74
C SER A 157 11.83 -7.67 17.24
N TYR A 158 12.92 -7.80 16.48
CA TYR A 158 14.16 -7.06 16.71
C TYR A 158 14.12 -5.65 16.12
N TYR A 159 13.16 -5.38 15.23
CA TYR A 159 13.08 -4.15 14.49
C TYR A 159 11.72 -3.44 14.64
N ALA A 160 11.69 -2.19 14.21
CA ALA A 160 10.51 -1.35 14.15
C ALA A 160 10.43 -0.69 12.76
N PRO A 161 9.22 -0.39 12.26
CA PRO A 161 9.07 0.38 11.04
C PRO A 161 9.55 1.81 11.25
N GLY A 162 10.36 2.32 10.33
CA GLY A 162 10.86 3.70 10.36
C GLY A 162 9.96 4.70 9.63
N ALA A 163 9.03 4.20 8.82
CA ALA A 163 7.98 4.91 8.09
C ALA A 163 6.94 3.86 7.67
N ASP A 164 5.96 4.25 6.86
CA ASP A 164 4.92 3.37 6.36
C ASP A 164 5.49 2.12 5.68
N ARG A 165 4.83 0.99 5.92
CA ARG A 165 5.16 -0.31 5.33
C ARG A 165 3.90 -0.96 4.81
N LEU A 166 3.96 -1.47 3.59
CA LEU A 166 2.93 -2.33 3.04
C LEU A 166 3.58 -3.62 2.56
N PHE A 167 3.22 -4.72 3.18
CA PHE A 167 3.47 -6.03 2.61
C PHE A 167 2.30 -6.38 1.70
N PHE A 168 2.54 -6.62 0.42
CA PHE A 168 1.54 -7.04 -0.57
C PHE A 168 2.06 -8.28 -1.30
N ALA A 169 1.65 -9.47 -0.86
CA ALA A 169 2.11 -10.73 -1.43
C ALA A 169 1.75 -10.86 -2.92
N LEU A 170 2.75 -11.16 -3.75
CA LEU A 170 2.60 -11.43 -5.18
C LEU A 170 3.12 -12.83 -5.54
N PRO A 171 2.80 -13.36 -6.74
CA PRO A 171 3.44 -14.55 -7.25
C PRO A 171 4.96 -14.44 -7.21
N LYS A 172 5.63 -15.60 -7.07
CA LYS A 172 7.10 -15.67 -6.96
C LYS A 172 7.81 -14.86 -8.05
N ASN A 173 7.31 -14.94 -9.28
CA ASN A 173 7.77 -14.09 -10.37
C ASN A 173 6.73 -12.99 -10.56
N THR A 174 7.10 -11.74 -10.27
CA THR A 174 6.14 -10.62 -10.26
C THR A 174 5.45 -10.40 -11.61
N TYR A 175 6.06 -10.77 -12.74
CA TYR A 175 5.41 -10.66 -14.05
C TYR A 175 4.13 -11.50 -14.17
N GLU A 176 4.04 -12.63 -13.45
CA GLU A 176 2.85 -13.50 -13.47
C GLU A 176 1.63 -12.81 -12.84
N PHE A 177 1.84 -11.81 -11.97
CA PHE A 177 0.76 -10.96 -11.52
C PHE A 177 0.17 -10.20 -12.70
N PHE A 178 1.00 -9.51 -13.48
CA PHE A 178 0.51 -8.64 -14.55
C PHE A 178 -0.15 -9.41 -15.70
N ASP A 179 0.33 -10.62 -15.99
CA ASP A 179 -0.24 -11.50 -17.01
C ASP A 179 -1.68 -11.94 -16.70
N ASP A 180 -2.00 -12.16 -15.43
CA ASP A 180 -3.25 -12.79 -15.01
C ASP A 180 -4.13 -11.94 -14.06
N ALA A 181 -3.65 -10.76 -13.65
CA ALA A 181 -4.37 -9.82 -12.79
C ALA A 181 -5.68 -9.36 -13.42
N THR A 182 -6.72 -9.28 -12.59
CA THR A 182 -7.97 -8.58 -12.93
C THR A 182 -7.77 -7.07 -12.87
N ASP A 183 -8.74 -6.29 -13.37
CA ASP A 183 -8.70 -4.84 -13.28
C ASP A 183 -8.77 -4.36 -11.82
N GLN A 184 -9.54 -5.05 -10.98
CA GLN A 184 -9.57 -4.78 -9.54
C GLN A 184 -8.22 -5.05 -8.88
N ALA A 185 -7.50 -6.10 -9.26
CA ALA A 185 -6.16 -6.37 -8.73
C ALA A 185 -5.15 -5.28 -9.13
N ARG A 186 -5.22 -4.80 -10.38
CA ARG A 186 -4.37 -3.70 -10.85
C ARG A 186 -4.67 -2.42 -10.08
N LEU A 187 -5.95 -2.09 -9.88
CA LEU A 187 -6.37 -0.95 -9.07
C LEU A 187 -5.90 -1.07 -7.62
N MET A 188 -6.00 -2.26 -7.01
CA MET A 188 -5.46 -2.47 -5.66
C MET A 188 -3.96 -2.21 -5.56
N LEU A 189 -3.18 -2.61 -6.58
CA LEU A 189 -1.74 -2.36 -6.61
C LEU A 189 -1.43 -0.87 -6.85
N GLU A 190 -2.22 -0.19 -7.66
CA GLU A 190 -2.13 1.25 -7.87
C GLU A 190 -2.42 2.01 -6.58
N ASN A 191 -3.55 1.73 -5.92
CA ASN A 191 -3.90 2.29 -4.61
C ASN A 191 -2.84 1.99 -3.55
N ALA A 192 -2.26 0.79 -3.55
CA ALA A 192 -1.16 0.44 -2.66
C ALA A 192 0.05 1.36 -2.84
N VAL A 193 0.41 1.70 -4.08
CA VAL A 193 1.48 2.66 -4.38
C VAL A 193 1.08 4.07 -3.97
N LEU A 194 -0.11 4.54 -4.37
CA LEU A 194 -0.61 5.89 -4.06
C LEU A 194 -0.77 6.13 -2.56
N SER A 195 -1.13 5.10 -1.78
CA SER A 195 -1.26 5.19 -0.31
C SER A 195 0.08 5.29 0.42
N LEU A 196 1.20 5.01 -0.25
CA LEU A 196 2.55 5.08 0.35
C LEU A 196 3.36 6.26 -0.14
N LEU A 197 3.03 6.80 -1.31
CA LEU A 197 3.69 7.99 -1.79
C LEU A 197 3.33 9.16 -0.85
N PRO A 198 4.29 10.02 -0.48
CA PRO A 198 4.03 11.25 0.26
C PRO A 198 3.36 12.29 -0.66
N ILE A 199 2.25 11.91 -1.28
CA ILE A 199 1.41 12.81 -2.05
C ILE A 199 0.70 13.67 -1.00
N ASP A 200 0.89 14.98 -1.10
CA ASP A 200 0.13 15.93 -0.31
C ASP A 200 -1.31 15.87 -0.80
N ARG A 201 -2.14 15.01 -0.18
CA ARG A 201 -3.56 14.87 -0.53
C ARG A 201 -4.30 16.07 0.03
N PRO A 202 -4.76 16.99 -0.83
CA PRO A 202 -5.50 18.14 -0.36
C PRO A 202 -6.77 17.66 0.35
N ALA A 203 -7.23 18.40 1.35
CA ALA A 203 -8.40 18.00 2.15
C ALA A 203 -9.70 17.78 1.32
N GLY A 204 -9.75 18.29 0.09
CA GLY A 204 -10.85 18.10 -0.85
C GLY A 204 -10.69 16.92 -1.82
N ASP A 205 -9.60 16.14 -1.77
CA ASP A 205 -9.36 14.95 -2.60
C ASP A 205 -10.16 13.77 -2.03
N LEU A 206 -11.41 13.64 -2.50
CA LEU A 206 -12.41 12.72 -1.97
C LEU A 206 -12.44 11.39 -2.71
N ASP A 207 -11.95 11.31 -3.95
CA ASP A 207 -11.80 10.05 -4.67
C ASP A 207 -10.39 9.43 -4.58
N SER A 208 -9.47 10.15 -3.93
CA SER A 208 -8.09 9.71 -3.62
C SER A 208 -7.21 9.54 -4.85
N ASP A 209 -7.47 10.27 -5.93
CA ASP A 209 -6.64 10.28 -7.13
C ASP A 209 -5.45 11.27 -7.05
N GLY A 210 -5.38 12.07 -5.99
CA GLY A 210 -4.28 12.99 -5.70
C GLY A 210 -4.51 14.42 -6.17
N ASP A 211 -5.70 14.73 -6.72
CA ASP A 211 -6.10 16.09 -7.03
C ASP A 211 -7.48 16.47 -6.46
N VAL A 212 -7.91 17.72 -6.69
CA VAL A 212 -9.25 18.18 -6.28
C VAL A 212 -9.95 18.75 -7.49
N ASP A 213 -10.86 17.96 -8.04
CA ASP A 213 -11.57 18.29 -9.26
C ASP A 213 -13.09 18.02 -9.19
N PHE A 214 -13.74 17.93 -10.36
CA PHE A 214 -15.17 17.72 -10.43
C PHE A 214 -15.63 16.34 -9.97
N ALA A 215 -14.78 15.32 -10.02
CA ALA A 215 -15.05 13.99 -9.48
C ALA A 215 -15.20 14.08 -7.95
N ASP A 216 -14.29 14.76 -7.26
CA ASP A 216 -14.40 14.99 -5.82
C ASP A 216 -15.62 15.84 -5.47
N PHE A 217 -15.88 16.89 -6.25
CA PHE A 217 -17.06 17.71 -6.02
C PHE A 217 -18.35 16.92 -6.18
N ALA A 218 -18.40 15.94 -7.10
CA ALA A 218 -19.56 15.08 -7.27
C ALA A 218 -19.77 14.20 -6.03
N ILE A 219 -18.70 13.66 -5.43
CA ILE A 219 -18.75 12.91 -4.18
C ILE A 219 -19.23 13.82 -3.04
N PHE A 220 -18.61 15.00 -2.87
CA PHE A 220 -18.99 15.98 -1.87
C PHE A 220 -20.48 16.35 -1.98
N ALA A 221 -20.92 16.69 -3.20
CA ALA A 221 -22.31 17.07 -3.47
C ALA A 221 -23.31 15.95 -3.20
N SER A 222 -22.92 14.68 -3.36
CA SER A 222 -23.77 13.52 -3.05
C SER A 222 -24.06 13.39 -1.55
N CYS A 223 -23.17 13.94 -0.72
CA CYS A 223 -23.23 13.90 0.74
C CYS A 223 -23.64 15.24 1.37
N TRP A 224 -23.96 16.25 0.56
CA TRP A 224 -24.31 17.59 1.04
C TRP A 224 -25.48 17.58 2.02
N LYS A 225 -25.30 18.26 3.16
CA LYS A 225 -26.28 18.33 4.26
C LYS A 225 -26.57 17.00 4.96
N ASN A 226 -25.71 16.01 4.80
CA ASN A 226 -25.73 14.84 5.66
C ASN A 226 -25.17 15.20 7.04
N SER A 227 -25.75 14.64 8.10
CA SER A 227 -25.48 15.02 9.49
C SER A 227 -25.64 13.83 10.42
N GLY A 228 -24.81 13.73 11.46
CA GLY A 228 -24.90 12.67 12.46
C GLY A 228 -24.72 11.27 11.88
N PHE A 229 -23.94 11.14 10.81
CA PHE A 229 -23.57 9.87 10.23
C PHE A 229 -22.50 9.18 11.08
N THR A 230 -22.43 7.85 10.98
CA THR A 230 -21.38 7.06 11.62
C THR A 230 -20.08 7.18 10.83
N PRO A 231 -18.90 6.94 11.44
CA PRO A 231 -17.62 6.86 10.73
C PRO A 231 -17.65 5.92 9.51
N ASP A 232 -18.44 4.84 9.58
CA ASP A 232 -18.59 3.85 8.49
C ASP A 232 -19.51 4.34 7.34
N SER A 233 -19.99 5.58 7.39
CA SER A 233 -20.84 6.15 6.36
C SER A 233 -20.03 6.44 5.09
N PRO A 234 -20.56 6.17 3.88
CA PRO A 234 -19.95 6.63 2.63
C PRO A 234 -19.73 8.16 2.58
N CYS A 235 -20.44 8.92 3.42
CA CYS A 235 -20.27 10.36 3.52
C CYS A 235 -19.19 10.80 4.49
N ASN A 236 -18.56 9.90 5.24
CA ASN A 236 -17.50 10.26 6.17
C ASN A 236 -16.29 10.88 5.47
N GLN A 237 -16.02 10.52 4.21
CA GLN A 237 -14.95 11.15 3.42
C GLN A 237 -15.23 12.60 3.06
N ALA A 238 -16.51 12.97 2.86
CA ALA A 238 -16.91 14.33 2.52
C ALA A 238 -16.96 15.27 3.75
N GLU A 239 -16.62 14.75 4.94
CA GLU A 239 -16.55 15.49 6.18
C GLU A 239 -15.11 15.94 6.44
N ILE A 240 -14.87 17.24 6.30
CA ILE A 240 -13.53 17.80 6.23
C ILE A 240 -13.18 18.50 7.56
N THR A 241 -14.17 19.03 8.27
CA THR A 241 -13.96 19.76 9.54
C THR A 241 -13.89 18.84 10.77
N GLY A 242 -14.43 17.63 10.67
CA GLY A 242 -14.45 16.62 11.73
C GLY A 242 -15.57 16.81 12.76
N ASP A 243 -16.60 17.59 12.43
CA ASP A 243 -17.72 17.90 13.34
C ASP A 243 -18.96 17.03 13.11
N THR A 244 -18.91 16.11 12.14
CA THR A 244 -19.95 15.14 11.75
C THR A 244 -21.17 15.73 11.05
N ASP A 245 -21.09 16.98 10.58
CA ASP A 245 -22.14 17.69 9.85
C ASP A 245 -21.60 18.30 8.54
N ILE A 246 -21.88 17.67 7.40
CA ILE A 246 -21.40 18.16 6.09
C ILE A 246 -22.14 19.43 5.69
N ALA A 247 -21.48 20.57 5.89
CA ALA A 247 -22.07 21.88 5.80
C ALA A 247 -21.14 22.89 5.10
N ALA A 248 -21.41 24.18 5.33
CA ALA A 248 -20.82 25.26 4.54
C ALA A 248 -19.33 25.46 4.83
N ASP A 249 -18.89 25.03 5.99
CA ASP A 249 -17.52 24.97 6.47
C ASP A 249 -16.72 23.85 5.80
N ASP A 250 -17.29 22.65 5.59
CA ASP A 250 -16.63 21.64 4.75
C ASP A 250 -16.52 22.12 3.31
N LEU A 251 -17.58 22.73 2.76
CA LEU A 251 -17.54 23.30 1.42
C LEU A 251 -16.47 24.41 1.31
N MET A 252 -16.21 25.13 2.39
CA MET A 252 -15.17 26.16 2.42
C MET A 252 -13.78 25.53 2.36
N LEU A 253 -13.52 24.46 3.11
CA LEU A 253 -12.25 23.72 3.06
C LEU A 253 -12.05 23.00 1.72
N PHE A 254 -13.12 22.42 1.17
CA PHE A 254 -13.11 21.86 -0.18
C PHE A 254 -12.75 22.94 -1.21
N ALA A 255 -13.40 24.11 -1.14
CA ALA A 255 -13.13 25.22 -2.07
C ALA A 255 -11.71 25.80 -1.90
N ASP A 256 -11.15 25.79 -0.69
CA ASP A 256 -9.76 26.21 -0.41
C ASP A 256 -8.73 25.28 -1.07
N THR A 257 -9.10 24.03 -1.34
CA THR A 257 -8.26 23.03 -1.99
C THR A 257 -8.60 22.79 -3.46
N TRP A 258 -9.58 23.51 -4.01
CA TRP A 258 -10.03 23.38 -5.39
C TRP A 258 -8.89 23.52 -6.41
N LEU A 259 -8.74 22.55 -7.30
CA LEU A 259 -7.67 22.43 -8.29
C LEU A 259 -6.26 22.26 -7.73
N MET A 260 -6.10 21.96 -6.44
CA MET A 260 -4.81 21.46 -5.93
C MET A 260 -4.55 20.07 -6.51
N GLY A 261 -3.27 19.67 -6.62
CA GLY A 261 -2.87 18.37 -7.18
C GLY A 261 -2.95 18.26 -8.71
N ILE A 262 -3.81 19.05 -9.36
CA ILE A 262 -4.01 18.97 -10.82
C ILE A 262 -2.69 19.22 -11.57
N ASP A 263 -2.34 18.28 -12.44
CA ASP A 263 -1.20 18.43 -13.34
C ASP A 263 -1.49 19.51 -14.40
N THR A 264 -0.99 20.71 -14.12
CA THR A 264 -1.07 21.86 -15.03
C THR A 264 0.09 21.90 -16.03
N THR A 265 0.97 20.90 -16.04
CA THR A 265 2.07 20.86 -16.99
C THR A 265 1.53 20.66 -18.41
N VAL A 266 2.02 21.49 -19.33
CA VAL A 266 1.64 21.41 -20.73
C VAL A 266 2.26 20.12 -21.29
N PRO A 267 1.51 19.25 -21.99
CA PRO A 267 2.08 18.05 -22.59
C PRO A 267 3.27 18.41 -23.48
N GLU A 268 4.41 17.76 -23.26
CA GLU A 268 5.58 17.91 -24.13
C GLU A 268 5.17 17.55 -25.59
N PRO A 269 5.57 18.35 -26.59
CA PRO A 269 5.15 18.20 -27.98
C PRO A 269 5.70 16.94 -28.68
#